data_AF-A0A0C2WQE3-F1
#
_entry.id   AF-A0A0C2WQE3-F1
#
_cell.length_a   1.000
_cell.length_b   1.000
_cell.length_c   1.000
_cell.angle_alpha   90.00
_cell.angle_beta   90.00
_cell.angle_gamma   90.00
#
_symmetry.space_group_name_H-M   'P 1'
#
loop_
_entity.id
_entity.type
_entity.pdbx_description
1 polymer ?
#
loop_
_entity_poly.entity_id
_entity_poly.type
_entity_poly.pdbx_seq_one_letter_code
_entity_poly.pdbx_strand_id
1 'polypeptide(L)'
;QRRPQTISELSERALENLYDETKPLKHFLRVAEKYRKDARDYISKGDLENAFINFARAATLVLDKLPTHRDYYTLLTTTQRSNLNLNGSDILEELGNLKRKLTKRYEDWVRDHPEGE
;
A
#
# COMPACT_ATOMS: atom_id res chain seq x y z
N GLN A 1 23.90 -9.10 7.10
CA GLN A 1 22.83 -8.15 6.69
C GLN A 1 21.94 -8.87 5.67
N ARG A 2 20.61 -8.79 5.77
CA ARG A 2 19.70 -9.50 4.84
C ARG A 2 19.57 -8.72 3.52
N ARG A 3 19.47 -9.42 2.38
CA ARG A 3 19.12 -8.85 1.06
C ARG A 3 17.82 -8.04 1.19
N PRO A 4 17.81 -6.73 0.85
CA PRO A 4 16.59 -5.92 0.77
C PRO A 4 15.62 -6.54 -0.25
N GLN A 5 14.33 -6.45 0.02
CA GLN A 5 13.34 -6.98 -0.91
C GLN A 5 13.15 -6.07 -2.12
N THR A 6 12.82 -6.67 -3.27
CA THR A 6 12.50 -5.90 -4.47
C THR A 6 11.09 -5.32 -4.40
N ILE A 7 10.81 -4.30 -5.22
CA ILE A 7 9.47 -3.74 -5.35
C ILE A 7 8.45 -4.79 -5.79
N SER A 8 8.83 -5.74 -6.63
CA SER A 8 7.93 -6.83 -7.07
C SER A 8 7.56 -7.72 -5.89
N GLU A 9 8.56 -8.20 -5.15
CA GLU A 9 8.37 -9.07 -3.97
C GLU A 9 7.48 -8.37 -2.91
N LEU A 10 7.70 -7.08 -2.68
CA LEU A 10 6.88 -6.31 -1.75
C LEU A 10 5.44 -6.08 -2.26
N SER A 11 5.27 -5.90 -3.57
CA SER A 11 3.95 -5.73 -4.19
C SER A 11 3.14 -7.01 -4.12
N GLU A 12 3.75 -8.16 -4.37
CA GLU A 12 3.13 -9.48 -4.24
C GLU A 12 2.62 -9.71 -2.81
N ARG A 13 3.48 -9.46 -1.81
CA ARG A 13 3.10 -9.54 -0.38
C ARG A 13 1.97 -8.59 0.02
N ALA A 14 1.86 -7.44 -0.66
CA ALA A 14 0.79 -6.50 -0.40
C ALA A 14 -0.59 -7.05 -0.83
N LEU A 15 -0.65 -7.87 -1.89
CA LEU A 15 -1.91 -8.38 -2.45
C LEU A 15 -2.47 -9.61 -1.72
N GLU A 16 -1.64 -10.31 -0.94
CA GLU A 16 -2.05 -11.51 -0.20
C GLU A 16 -3.22 -11.25 0.76
N ASN A 17 -4.31 -12.02 0.59
CA ASN A 17 -5.50 -12.04 1.46
C ASN A 17 -6.12 -10.66 1.74
N LEU A 18 -6.00 -9.73 0.78
CA LEU A 18 -6.34 -8.33 0.99
C LEU A 18 -7.85 -8.04 0.97
N TYR A 19 -8.63 -8.81 0.21
CA TYR A 19 -10.03 -8.51 -0.07
C TYR A 19 -10.92 -9.74 -0.03
N ASP A 20 -12.14 -9.55 0.47
CA ASP A 20 -13.19 -10.56 0.62
C ASP A 20 -14.55 -9.89 0.42
N GLU A 21 -15.19 -10.15 -0.71
CA GLU A 21 -16.46 -9.53 -1.12
C GLU A 21 -17.64 -9.81 -0.18
N THR A 22 -17.52 -10.80 0.70
CA THR A 22 -18.57 -11.11 1.68
C THR A 22 -18.62 -10.09 2.81
N LYS A 23 -17.51 -9.40 3.08
CA LYS A 23 -17.41 -8.45 4.19
C LYS A 23 -18.05 -7.10 3.86
N PRO A 24 -18.61 -6.39 4.86
CA PRO A 24 -19.25 -5.09 4.62
C PRO A 24 -18.28 -4.01 4.12
N LEU A 25 -18.74 -3.08 3.28
CA LEU A 25 -17.95 -1.94 2.79
C LEU A 25 -17.22 -1.18 3.93
N LYS A 26 -17.93 -0.94 5.03
CA LYS A 26 -17.40 -0.23 6.22
C LYS A 26 -16.23 -0.97 6.89
N HIS A 27 -16.11 -2.28 6.69
CA HIS A 27 -14.94 -3.04 7.12
C HIS A 27 -13.71 -2.58 6.33
N PHE A 28 -13.78 -2.60 5.00
CA PHE A 28 -12.68 -2.24 4.12
C PHE A 28 -12.28 -0.77 4.22
N LEU A 29 -13.22 0.14 4.45
CA LEU A 29 -12.90 1.55 4.72
C LEU A 29 -12.01 1.71 5.97
N ARG A 30 -12.31 0.96 7.04
CA ARG A 30 -11.50 0.98 8.26
C ARG A 30 -10.15 0.31 8.07
N VAL A 31 -10.12 -0.80 7.34
CA VAL A 31 -8.89 -1.54 7.05
C VAL A 31 -7.94 -0.69 6.20
N ALA A 32 -8.44 -0.01 5.17
CA ALA A 32 -7.64 0.90 4.34
C ALA A 32 -7.04 2.04 5.16
N GLU A 33 -7.84 2.70 6.03
CA GLU A 33 -7.32 3.77 6.88
C GLU A 33 -6.30 3.24 7.90
N LYS A 34 -6.52 2.04 8.45
CA LYS A 34 -5.56 1.39 9.33
C LYS A 34 -4.22 1.17 8.61
N TYR A 35 -4.24 0.60 7.42
CA TYR A 35 -3.01 0.40 6.64
C TYR A 35 -2.29 1.72 6.34
N ARG A 36 -3.02 2.79 6.01
CA ARG A 36 -2.43 4.12 5.81
C ARG A 36 -1.71 4.63 7.06
N LYS A 37 -2.33 4.46 8.24
CA LYS A 37 -1.75 4.85 9.53
C LYS A 37 -0.53 3.99 9.88
N ASP A 38 -0.65 2.68 9.75
CA ASP A 38 0.43 1.73 10.03
C ASP A 38 1.64 2.00 9.10
N ALA A 39 1.40 2.34 7.83
CA ALA A 39 2.48 2.70 6.90
C ALA A 39 3.28 3.92 7.35
N ARG A 40 2.59 4.98 7.82
CA ARG A 40 3.26 6.17 8.38
C ARG A 40 4.04 5.86 9.65
N ASP A 41 3.52 4.97 10.49
CA ASP A 41 4.23 4.49 11.68
C ASP A 41 5.52 3.74 11.29
N TYR A 42 5.46 2.85 10.29
CA TYR A 42 6.63 2.17 9.75
C TYR A 42 7.66 3.14 9.14
N ILE A 43 7.23 4.21 8.45
CA ILE A 43 8.14 5.27 8.01
C ILE A 43 8.88 5.89 9.20
N SER A 44 8.15 6.22 10.28
CA SER A 44 8.76 6.84 11.46
C SER A 44 9.81 5.94 12.13
N LYS A 45 9.63 4.62 12.01
CA LYS A 45 10.55 3.58 12.50
C LYS A 45 11.68 3.23 11.53
N GLY A 46 11.69 3.81 10.32
CA GLY A 46 12.67 3.51 9.27
C GLY A 46 12.42 2.20 8.50
N ASP A 47 11.31 1.52 8.77
CA ASP A 47 10.92 0.28 8.12
C ASP A 47 10.19 0.55 6.80
N LEU A 48 10.98 0.91 5.79
CA LEU A 48 10.45 1.33 4.49
C LEU A 48 9.75 0.18 3.73
N GLU A 49 10.13 -1.07 3.97
CA GLU A 49 9.53 -2.23 3.30
C GLU A 49 8.10 -2.46 3.81
N ASN A 50 7.90 -2.50 5.13
CA ASN A 50 6.55 -2.61 5.68
C ASN A 50 5.73 -1.34 5.43
N ALA A 51 6.34 -0.16 5.39
CA ALA A 51 5.65 1.05 4.96
C ALA A 51 5.09 0.92 3.54
N PHE A 52 5.90 0.43 2.60
CA PHE A 52 5.50 0.23 1.21
C PHE A 52 4.35 -0.78 1.11
N ILE A 53 4.47 -1.94 1.78
CA ILE A 53 3.42 -2.97 1.79
C ILE A 53 2.09 -2.39 2.27
N ASN A 54 2.10 -1.63 3.37
CA ASN A 54 0.86 -1.10 3.94
C ASN A 54 0.26 0.02 3.09
N PHE A 55 1.06 0.90 2.50
CA PHE A 55 0.51 1.87 1.55
C PHE A 55 -0.02 1.19 0.27
N ALA A 56 0.65 0.14 -0.24
CA ALA A 56 0.17 -0.60 -1.40
C ALA A 56 -1.19 -1.26 -1.12
N ARG A 57 -1.34 -1.88 0.06
CA ARG A 57 -2.63 -2.40 0.54
C ARG A 57 -3.71 -1.34 0.59
N ALA A 58 -3.40 -0.18 1.17
CA ALA A 58 -4.35 0.93 1.24
C ALA A 58 -4.74 1.43 -0.16
N ALA A 59 -3.78 1.60 -1.07
CA ALA A 59 -4.03 2.03 -2.45
C ALA A 59 -4.93 1.04 -3.20
N THR A 60 -4.61 -0.25 -3.15
CA THR A 60 -5.41 -1.30 -3.80
C THR A 60 -6.83 -1.33 -3.24
N LEU A 61 -7.01 -1.20 -1.93
CA LEU A 61 -8.35 -1.12 -1.36
C LEU A 61 -9.11 0.13 -1.84
N VAL A 62 -8.49 1.30 -1.79
CA VAL A 62 -9.17 2.58 -2.08
C VAL A 62 -9.45 2.78 -3.57
N LEU A 63 -8.52 2.41 -4.43
CA LEU A 63 -8.57 2.75 -5.86
C LEU A 63 -9.11 1.62 -6.74
N ASP A 64 -9.05 0.36 -6.27
CA ASP A 64 -9.45 -0.81 -7.07
C ASP A 64 -10.61 -1.58 -6.41
N LYS A 65 -10.48 -1.98 -5.14
CA LYS A 65 -11.49 -2.87 -4.52
C LYS A 65 -12.74 -2.16 -4.00
N LEU A 66 -12.60 -1.01 -3.34
CA LEU A 66 -13.74 -0.27 -2.80
C LEU A 66 -14.68 0.22 -3.91
N PRO A 67 -14.21 0.79 -5.05
CA PRO A 67 -15.09 1.23 -6.13
C PRO A 67 -15.93 0.12 -6.77
N THR A 68 -15.49 -1.14 -6.68
CA THR A 68 -16.18 -2.32 -7.23
C THR A 68 -17.11 -2.99 -6.22
N HIS A 69 -17.11 -2.56 -4.95
CA HIS A 69 -17.95 -3.15 -3.91
C HIS A 69 -19.43 -2.84 -4.14
N ARG A 70 -20.32 -3.83 -3.98
CA ARG A 70 -21.78 -3.73 -4.24
C ARG A 70 -22.46 -2.51 -3.57
N ASP A 71 -22.02 -2.19 -2.36
CA ASP A 71 -22.58 -1.12 -1.55
C ASP A 71 -21.91 0.26 -1.76
N TYR A 72 -20.91 0.36 -2.64
CA TYR A 72 -20.08 1.57 -2.77
C TYR A 72 -20.89 2.79 -3.22
N TYR A 73 -21.72 2.64 -4.25
CA TYR A 73 -22.53 3.73 -4.80
C TYR A 73 -23.84 3.96 -4.03
N THR A 74 -24.26 3.01 -3.20
CA THR A 74 -25.50 3.11 -2.40
C THR A 74 -25.24 3.69 -1.01
N LEU A 75 -24.12 3.33 -0.36
CA LEU A 75 -23.80 3.78 1.00
C LEU A 75 -22.91 5.02 1.06
N LEU A 76 -22.16 5.35 0.00
CA LEU A 76 -21.30 6.53 -0.01
C LEU A 76 -21.90 7.66 -0.83
N THR A 77 -21.83 8.87 -0.29
CA THR A 77 -22.18 10.09 -1.03
C THR A 77 -21.10 10.43 -2.07
N THR A 78 -21.45 11.26 -3.04
CA THR A 78 -20.49 11.76 -4.04
C THR A 78 -19.27 12.43 -3.38
N THR A 79 -19.48 13.22 -2.32
CA THR A 79 -18.40 13.85 -1.55
C THR A 79 -17.50 12.80 -0.88
N GLN A 80 -18.06 11.77 -0.26
CA GLN A 80 -17.27 10.70 0.38
C GLN A 80 -16.43 9.94 -0.64
N ARG A 81 -16.97 9.63 -1.82
CA ARG A 81 -16.22 9.00 -2.91
C ARG A 81 -15.12 9.92 -3.45
N SER A 82 -15.40 11.22 -3.62
CA SER A 82 -14.38 12.19 -4.02
C SER A 82 -13.23 12.26 -3.00
N ASN A 83 -13.54 12.26 -1.71
CA ASN A 83 -12.53 12.27 -0.65
C ASN A 83 -11.70 10.98 -0.64
N LEU A 84 -12.31 9.82 -0.92
CA LEU A 84 -11.57 8.57 -1.07
C LEU A 84 -10.60 8.62 -2.25
N ASN A 85 -11.02 9.19 -3.40
CA ASN A 85 -10.11 9.35 -4.53
C ASN A 85 -8.93 10.27 -4.21
N LEU A 86 -9.16 11.39 -3.53
CA LEU A 86 -8.08 12.29 -3.08
C LEU A 86 -7.13 11.58 -2.12
N ASN A 87 -7.66 10.86 -1.13
CA ASN A 87 -6.84 10.05 -0.23
C ASN A 87 -6.03 8.98 -0.99
N GLY A 88 -6.60 8.39 -2.04
CA GLY A 88 -5.90 7.46 -2.91
C GLY A 88 -4.74 8.12 -3.66
N SER A 89 -4.92 9.34 -4.17
CA SER A 89 -3.84 10.12 -4.79
C SER A 89 -2.68 10.39 -3.82
N ASP A 90 -2.98 10.81 -2.58
CA ASP A 90 -1.96 11.03 -1.55
C ASP A 90 -1.17 9.74 -1.25
N ILE A 91 -1.85 8.58 -1.19
CA ILE A 91 -1.20 7.28 -0.97
C ILE A 91 -0.27 6.94 -2.13
N LEU A 92 -0.66 7.21 -3.38
CA LEU A 92 0.18 6.94 -4.55
C LEU A 92 1.45 7.80 -4.55
N GLU A 93 1.37 9.05 -4.09
CA GLU A 93 2.55 9.90 -3.94
C GLU A 93 3.55 9.30 -2.94
N GLU A 94 3.07 8.86 -1.77
CA GLU A 94 3.91 8.19 -0.76
C GLU A 94 4.52 6.89 -1.28
N LEU A 95 3.77 6.09 -2.04
CA LEU A 95 4.29 4.90 -2.71
C LEU A 95 5.39 5.23 -3.71
N GLY A 96 5.23 6.30 -4.49
CA GLY A 96 6.26 6.77 -5.41
C GLY A 96 7.55 7.14 -4.69
N ASN A 97 7.43 7.83 -3.54
CA ASN A 97 8.56 8.21 -2.70
C ASN A 97 9.27 6.98 -2.12
N LEU A 98 8.52 6.01 -1.60
CA LEU A 98 9.07 4.77 -1.05
C LEU A 98 9.72 3.89 -2.12
N LYS A 99 9.09 3.78 -3.31
CA LYS A 99 9.63 3.01 -4.44
C LYS A 99 11.04 3.48 -4.79
N ARG A 100 11.26 4.79 -4.92
CA ARG A 100 12.58 5.35 -5.22
C ARG A 100 13.61 5.00 -4.14
N LYS A 101 13.24 5.10 -2.86
CA LYS A 101 14.14 4.79 -1.72
C LYS A 101 14.51 3.30 -1.67
N LEU A 102 13.53 2.42 -1.89
CA LEU A 102 13.70 0.97 -1.82
C LEU A 102 14.48 0.43 -3.03
N THR A 103 14.20 0.93 -4.24
CA THR A 103 14.98 0.61 -5.44
C THR A 103 16.45 0.98 -5.24
N LYS A 104 16.73 2.21 -4.79
CA LYS A 104 18.10 2.63 -4.48
C LYS A 104 18.77 1.72 -3.44
N ARG A 105 18.06 1.34 -2.38
CA ARG A 105 18.57 0.44 -1.34
C ARG A 105 18.95 -0.94 -1.89
N TYR A 106 18.13 -1.47 -2.81
CA TYR A 106 18.42 -2.74 -3.48
C TYR A 106 19.63 -2.63 -4.39
N GLU A 107 19.69 -1.59 -5.23
CA GLU A 107 20.82 -1.33 -6.14
C GLU A 107 22.15 -1.15 -5.39
N ASP A 108 22.13 -0.38 -4.29
CA ASP A 108 23.30 -0.21 -3.43
C ASP A 108 23.74 -1.55 -2.82
N TRP A 109 22.79 -2.41 -2.39
CA TRP A 109 23.11 -3.74 -1.88
C TRP A 109 23.73 -4.66 -2.95
N VAL A 110 23.18 -4.69 -4.17
CA VAL A 110 23.70 -5.48 -5.29
C VAL A 110 25.12 -5.06 -5.66
N ARG A 111 25.38 -3.74 -5.73
CA ARG A 111 26.73 -3.22 -6.00
C ARG A 111 27.75 -3.69 -4.98
N ASP A 112 27.34 -3.75 -3.70
CA ASP A 112 28.21 -4.14 -2.61
C ASP A 112 28.30 -5.69 -2.45
N HIS A 113 27.43 -6.45 -3.11
CA HIS A 113 27.36 -7.93 -3.05
C HIS A 113 27.17 -8.55 -4.45
N PRO A 114 28.15 -8.43 -5.36
CA PRO A 114 28.02 -8.86 -6.75
C PRO A 114 27.89 -10.38 -6.96
N GLU A 115 28.19 -11.20 -5.94
CA GLU A 115 28.14 -12.67 -6.00
C GLU A 115 26.82 -13.28 -5.46
N GLY A 116 25.83 -12.45 -5.10
CA GLY A 116 24.65 -12.86 -4.32
C GLY A 116 23.35 -13.14 -5.10
N GLU A 117 23.42 -13.63 -6.35
CA GLU A 117 22.27 -14.18 -7.08
C GLU A 117 22.09 -15.68 -6.88
#